data_AF-A0A7X6WE64-F1
#
_entry.id   AF-A0A7X6WE64-F1
#
_cell.length_a   1.000
_cell.length_b   1.000
_cell.length_c   1.000
_cell.angle_alpha   90.00
_cell.angle_beta   90.00
_cell.angle_gamma   90.00
#
_symmetry.space_group_name_H-M   'P 1'
#
loop_
_entity.id
_entity.type
_entity.pdbx_description
1 polymer ?
#
loop_
_entity_poly.entity_id
_entity_poly.type
_entity_poly.pdbx_seq_one_letter_code
_entity_poly.pdbx_strand_id
1 'polypeptide(L)' 'MKIEYKLYDPTWCPGCGNYMIRTALKQALEELELPPYKVVISSGIGQAAKIPHYIGVNGFNGLHGRAIPPA' A
#
# COMPACT_ATOMS: atom_id res chain seq x y z
N MET A 1 0.40 -5.15 22.02
CA MET A 1 1.07 -4.02 21.34
C MET A 1 0.23 -3.71 20.11
N LYS A 2 -0.37 -2.52 20.00
CA LYS A 2 -1.27 -2.24 18.88
C LYS A 2 -0.43 -2.00 17.62
N ILE A 3 -0.64 -2.81 16.58
CA ILE A 3 0.01 -2.60 15.28
C ILE A 3 -0.74 -1.46 14.59
N GLU A 4 0.02 -0.50 14.08
CA GLU A 4 -0.52 0.66 13.38
C GLU A 4 0.31 0.96 12.13
N TYR A 5 -0.35 1.09 10.97
CA TYR A 5 0.30 1.50 9.73
C TYR A 5 0.21 3.01 9.54
N LYS A 6 1.36 3.66 9.35
CA LYS A 6 1.42 5.07 8.99
C LYS A 6 0.90 5.29 7.58
N LEU A 7 0.03 6.28 7.38
CA LEU A 7 -0.40 6.74 6.05
C LEU A 7 0.30 8.05 5.70
N TYR A 8 0.69 8.20 4.43
CA TYR A 8 1.28 9.45 3.89
C TYR A 8 0.29 10.16 2.99
N ASP A 9 0.46 11.46 2.74
CA ASP A 9 -0.48 12.20 1.90
C ASP A 9 -0.39 11.77 0.41
N PRO A 10 -1.48 11.25 -0.20
CA PRO A 10 -1.47 10.84 -1.60
C PRO A 10 -1.68 12.00 -2.57
N THR A 11 -1.08 11.91 -3.75
CA THR A 11 -1.35 12.84 -4.86
C THR A 11 -2.48 12.32 -5.78
N TRP A 12 -3.45 11.61 -5.23
CA TRP A 12 -4.62 11.17 -6.00
C TRP A 12 -5.63 12.30 -6.15
N CYS A 13 -6.47 12.24 -7.19
CA CYS A 13 -7.52 13.22 -7.38
C CYS A 13 -8.53 13.18 -6.22
N PRO A 14 -9.11 14.32 -5.81
CA PRO A 14 -10.24 14.33 -4.88
C PRO A 14 -11.35 13.39 -5.34
N GLY A 15 -11.85 12.55 -4.42
CA GLY A 15 -12.87 11.53 -4.73
C GLY A 15 -12.34 10.23 -5.35
N CYS A 16 -11.02 10.06 -5.52
CA CYS A 16 -10.47 8.81 -6.04
C CYS A 16 -10.75 7.61 -5.12
N GLY A 17 -11.22 6.49 -5.67
CA GLY A 17 -11.48 5.27 -4.90
C GLY A 17 -10.24 4.65 -4.21
N ASN A 18 -9.03 5.00 -4.66
CA ASN A 18 -7.78 4.51 -4.07
C ASN A 18 -7.61 4.93 -2.60
N TYR A 19 -8.20 6.05 -2.17
CA TYR A 19 -8.21 6.45 -0.76
C TYR A 19 -8.85 5.37 0.12
N MET A 20 -10.01 4.85 -0.30
CA MET A 20 -10.76 3.84 0.43
C MET A 20 -10.05 2.49 0.40
N ILE A 21 -9.49 2.10 -0.75
CA ILE A 21 -8.70 0.86 -0.88
C ILE A 21 -7.50 0.89 0.09
N ARG A 22 -6.78 2.02 0.17
CA ARG A 22 -5.66 2.17 1.09
C ARG A 22 -6.08 2.09 2.56
N THR A 23 -7.19 2.72 2.92
CA THR A 23 -7.71 2.66 4.30
C THR A 23 -8.14 1.24 4.66
N ALA A 24 -8.85 0.54 3.77
CA ALA A 24 -9.26 -0.84 3.96
C ALA A 24 -8.05 -1.79 4.08
N LEU A 25 -7.01 -1.58 3.26
CA LEU A 25 -5.76 -2.34 3.34
C LEU A 25 -5.08 -2.13 4.69
N LYS A 26 -4.96 -0.89 5.18
CA LYS A 26 -4.43 -0.60 6.53
C LYS A 26 -5.20 -1.38 7.60
N GLN A 27 -6.53 -1.29 7.58
CA GLN A 27 -7.38 -1.96 8.57
C GLN A 27 -7.17 -3.47 8.56
N ALA A 28 -7.17 -4.09 7.39
CA ALA A 28 -6.93 -5.53 7.25
C ALA A 28 -5.56 -5.95 7.79
N LEU A 29 -4.50 -5.18 7.51
CA LEU A 29 -3.15 -5.49 8.00
C LEU A 29 -3.03 -5.36 9.53
N GLU A 30 -3.74 -4.38 10.12
CA GLU A 30 -3.79 -4.19 11.58
C GLU A 30 -4.60 -5.28 12.28
N GLU A 31 -5.74 -5.68 11.71
CA GLU A 31 -6.58 -6.78 12.20
C GLU A 31 -5.88 -8.13 12.14
N LEU A 32 -5.05 -8.36 11.12
CA LEU A 32 -4.22 -9.56 10.98
C LEU A 32 -2.98 -9.55 11.89
N GLU A 33 -2.78 -8.49 12.68
CA GLU A 33 -1.61 -8.31 13.53
C GLU A 33 -0.27 -8.47 12.77
N LEU A 34 -0.23 -8.03 11.50
CA LEU A 34 0.97 -8.09 10.67
C LEU A 34 1.78 -6.81 10.82
N PRO A 35 2.96 -6.83 11.47
CA PRO A 35 3.76 -5.63 11.61
C PRO A 35 4.36 -5.21 10.24
N PRO A 36 4.50 -3.90 9.96
CA PRO A 36 4.93 -3.40 8.64
C PRO A 36 6.21 -4.02 8.09
N TYR A 37 7.19 -4.33 8.96
CA TYR A 37 8.46 -4.91 8.54
C TYR A 37 8.36 -6.36 8.06
N LYS A 38 7.23 -7.05 8.30
CA LYS A 38 6.93 -8.41 7.81
C LYS A 38 6.07 -8.43 6.54
N VAL A 39 5.67 -7.28 6.03
CA VAL A 39 4.78 -7.17 4.86
C VAL A 39 5.53 -6.48 3.74
N VAL A 40 5.32 -6.96 2.50
CA VAL A 40 5.75 -6.29 1.28
C VAL A 40 4.53 -5.99 0.41
N ILE A 41 4.45 -4.77 -0.13
CA ILE A 41 3.52 -4.44 -1.21
C ILE A 41 4.31 -4.32 -2.50
N SER A 42 4.09 -5.26 -3.42
CA SER A 42 4.63 -5.21 -4.78
C SER A 42 3.62 -4.60 -5.75
N SER A 43 4.03 -3.58 -6.50
CA SER A 43 3.19 -2.84 -7.45
C SER A 43 3.90 -2.61 -8.79
N GLY A 44 3.16 -2.09 -9.78
CA GLY A 44 3.68 -1.71 -11.11
C GLY A 44 3.63 -0.20 -11.35
N ILE A 45 3.11 0.21 -12.50
CA ILE A 45 2.95 1.64 -12.88
C ILE A 45 1.48 1.99 -13.09
N GLY A 46 1.03 3.07 -12.47
CA GLY A 46 -0.33 3.60 -12.54
C GLY A 46 -0.70 4.37 -11.27
N GLN A 47 -1.86 5.05 -11.24
CA GLN A 47 -2.29 5.78 -10.04
C GLN A 47 -2.48 4.83 -8.85
N ALA A 48 -3.16 3.69 -9.05
CA ALA A 48 -3.33 2.68 -8.00
C ALA A 48 -2.00 2.08 -7.55
N ALA A 49 -1.04 1.92 -8.48
CA ALA A 49 0.25 1.30 -8.17
C ALA A 49 1.14 2.13 -7.24
N LYS A 50 0.81 3.41 -7.01
CA LYS A 50 1.53 4.26 -6.04
C LYS A 50 1.25 3.93 -4.57
N ILE A 51 0.34 3.00 -4.27
CA ILE A 51 -0.01 2.59 -2.90
C ILE A 51 1.22 2.38 -1.98
N PRO A 52 2.31 1.68 -2.38
CA PRO A 52 3.46 1.46 -1.51
C PRO A 52 4.15 2.75 -1.03
N HIS A 53 3.95 3.88 -1.72
CA HIS A 53 4.47 5.19 -1.31
C HIS A 53 3.58 5.88 -0.27
N TYR A 54 2.33 5.44 -0.12
CA TYR A 54 1.31 6.11 0.68
C TYR A 54 0.91 5.35 1.96
N ILE A 55 1.58 4.25 2.25
CA ILE A 55 1.45 3.45 3.47
C ILE A 55 2.85 3.01 3.93
N GLY A 56 3.12 3.11 5.23
CA GLY A 56 4.40 2.73 5.82
C GLY A 56 4.54 1.22 5.89
N VAL A 57 5.23 0.65 4.90
CA VAL A 57 5.46 -0.80 4.71
C VAL A 57 6.71 -1.00 3.85
N ASN A 58 7.25 -2.22 3.78
CA ASN A 58 8.23 -2.50 2.72
C ASN A 58 7.50 -2.43 1.36
N GLY A 59 7.99 -1.61 0.44
CA GLY A 59 7.34 -1.38 -0.85
C GLY A 59 8.28 -1.65 -2.02
N PHE A 60 7.79 -2.35 -3.03
CA PHE A 60 8.45 -2.48 -4.34
C PHE A 60 7.53 -1.91 -5.42
N ASN A 61 7.97 -0.85 -6.10
CA ASN A 61 7.24 -0.26 -7.23
C ASN A 61 7.98 -0.58 -8.54
N GLY A 62 7.57 -1.64 -9.22
CA GLY A 62 8.21 -2.16 -10.42
C GLY A 62 7.74 -1.54 -11.73
N LEU A 63 7.95 -2.30 -12.81
CA LEU A 63 7.56 -1.90 -14.18
C LEU A 63 6.07 -2.11 -14.45
N HIS A 64 5.56 -1.42 -15.46
CA HIS A 64 4.17 -1.53 -15.87
C HIS A 64 3.80 -2.97 -16.24
N GLY A 65 2.76 -3.52 -15.61
CA GLY A 65 2.33 -4.91 -15.81
C GLY A 65 3.31 -5.98 -15.29
N ARG A 66 4.28 -5.61 -14.43
CA ARG A 66 5.29 -6.52 -13.88
C ARG A 66 5.34 -6.48 -12.34
N ALA A 67 4.19 -6.31 -11.69
CA ALA A 67 4.09 -6.32 -10.24
C ALA A 67 4.31 -7.73 -9.62
N ILE A 68 3.97 -8.80 -10.35
CA ILE A 68 4.04 -10.18 -9.83
C ILE A 68 5.43 -10.83 -9.99
N PRO A 69 6.15 -10.71 -11.12
CA PRO A 69 7.47 -11.35 -11.25
C PRO A 69 8.49 -11.07 -10.13
N PRO A 70 8.55 -9.88 -9.51
CA PRO A 70 9.43 -9.59 -8.39
C PRO A 70 8.78 -9.77 -7.00
N ALA A 71 7.54 -10.26 -6.93
CA ALA A 71 6.79 -10.44 -5.68
C ALA A 71 7.10 -11.78 -4.99
#